data_AF-A0A3D0ZW59-F1
#
_entry.id   AF-A0A3D0ZW59-F1
#
_cell.length_a   1.000
_cell.length_b   1.000
_cell.length_c   1.000
_cell.angle_alpha   90.00
_cell.angle_beta   90.00
_cell.angle_gamma   90.00
#
_symmetry.space_group_name_H-M   'P 1'
#
loop_
_entity.id
_entity.type
_entity.pdbx_description
1 polymer ?
#
loop_
_entity_poly.entity_id
_entity_poly.type
_entity_poly.pdbx_seq_one_letter_code
_entity_poly.pdbx_strand_id
1 'polypeptide(L)'
;GKVVGLLFGRESRGLKNDELQKCHYHVNIPTGEAYSSLNLAMAVQVLTYEILQARLGEDIPKLKWDRPLASSEAMERLFEHLESTLIQVKFHDQDNPRQLMTRIKRMFSRIQPDEMEVNILRGFLSAINKLGKTNES
;
A
#
# COMPACT_ATOMS: atom_id res chain seq x y z
N GLY A 1 -17.63 -1.59 -10.00
CA GLY A 1 -16.47 -0.70 -9.72
C GLY A 1 -15.79 -1.17 -8.46
N LYS A 2 -14.48 -0.94 -8.30
CA LYS A 2 -13.78 -1.24 -7.04
C LYS A 2 -14.23 -0.24 -5.96
N VAL A 3 -14.41 -0.70 -4.72
CA VAL A 3 -14.73 0.16 -3.58
C VAL A 3 -13.45 0.88 -3.15
N VAL A 4 -13.51 2.21 -3.04
CA VAL A 4 -12.40 3.04 -2.55
C VAL A 4 -12.81 3.64 -1.21
N GLY A 5 -11.97 3.49 -0.19
CA GLY A 5 -12.17 4.09 1.13
C GLY A 5 -11.28 5.31 1.32
N LEU A 6 -11.86 6.41 1.81
CA LEU A 6 -11.13 7.58 2.30
C LEU A 6 -11.13 7.54 3.83
N LEU A 7 -9.95 7.46 4.43
CA LEU A 7 -9.79 7.48 5.88
C LEU A 7 -9.42 8.90 6.32
N PHE A 8 -10.17 9.40 7.29
CA PHE A 8 -9.90 10.69 7.93
C PHE A 8 -9.52 10.47 9.38
N GLY A 9 -8.48 11.19 9.82
CA GLY A 9 -8.00 11.15 11.18
C GLY A 9 -8.87 11.93 12.16
N ARG A 10 -8.61 11.76 13.45
CA ARG A 10 -9.24 12.59 14.49
C ARG A 10 -8.71 14.02 14.41
N GLU A 11 -9.56 15.01 14.58
CA GLU A 11 -9.20 16.43 14.44
C GLU A 11 -8.01 16.86 15.33
N SER A 12 -7.88 16.29 16.53
CA SER A 12 -6.79 16.61 17.45
C SER A 12 -5.47 15.86 17.21
N ARG A 13 -5.49 14.72 16.50
CA ARG A 13 -4.34 13.79 16.46
C ARG A 13 -4.07 13.12 15.12
N GLY A 14 -4.92 13.34 14.11
CA GLY A 14 -4.83 12.68 12.81
C GLY A 14 -5.12 11.17 12.88
N LEU A 15 -4.60 10.44 11.88
CA LEU A 15 -4.54 8.98 11.86
C LEU A 15 -3.29 8.53 12.60
N LYS A 16 -3.37 7.40 13.30
CA LYS A 16 -2.21 6.76 13.91
C LYS A 16 -1.28 6.19 12.84
N ASN A 17 -0.01 5.98 13.19
CA ASN A 17 0.99 5.44 12.26
C ASN A 17 0.62 4.04 11.73
N ASP A 18 0.05 3.19 12.55
CA ASP A 18 -0.45 1.85 12.17
C ASP A 18 -1.65 1.92 11.22
N GLU A 19 -2.52 2.92 11.39
CA GLU A 19 -3.63 3.20 10.47
C GLU A 19 -3.09 3.72 9.12
N LEU A 20 -2.16 4.67 9.14
CA LEU A 20 -1.52 5.23 7.94
C LEU A 20 -0.78 4.16 7.12
N GLN A 21 -0.17 3.17 7.77
CA GLN A 21 0.55 2.08 7.09
C GLN A 21 -0.38 1.14 6.31
N LYS A 22 -1.68 1.12 6.63
CA LYS A 22 -2.69 0.33 5.89
C LYS A 22 -3.23 1.07 4.66
N CYS A 23 -3.01 2.38 4.56
CA CYS A 23 -3.45 3.18 3.42
C CYS A 23 -2.50 3.01 2.22
N HIS A 24 -3.08 2.84 1.02
CA HIS A 24 -2.31 2.78 -0.23
C HIS A 24 -1.68 4.13 -0.61
N TYR A 25 -2.35 5.23 -0.25
CA TYR A 25 -1.93 6.60 -0.55
C TYR A 25 -2.11 7.50 0.67
N HIS A 26 -1.24 8.51 0.79
CA HIS A 26 -1.40 9.61 1.74
C HIS A 26 -1.68 10.89 0.95
N VAL A 27 -2.74 11.58 1.33
CA VAL A 27 -3.13 12.85 0.69
C VAL A 27 -2.88 13.98 1.68
N ASN A 28 -2.20 15.02 1.22
CA ASN A 28 -2.01 16.27 1.95
C ASN A 28 -2.76 17.36 1.20
N ILE A 29 -3.65 18.08 1.91
CA ILE A 29 -4.30 19.28 1.38
C ILE A 29 -3.38 20.47 1.68
N PRO A 30 -2.88 21.18 0.65
CA PRO A 30 -2.05 22.35 0.86
C PRO A 30 -2.78 23.38 1.73
N THR A 31 -2.10 23.83 2.79
CA THR A 31 -2.61 24.80 3.78
C THR A 31 -1.53 25.86 4.04
N GLY A 32 -1.92 26.99 4.65
CA GLY A 32 -0.97 28.07 4.95
C GLY A 32 0.06 27.65 6.02
N GLU A 33 1.27 28.19 5.94
CA GLU A 33 2.39 27.83 6.85
C GLU A 33 2.08 28.08 8.33
N ALA A 34 1.27 29.09 8.65
CA ALA A 34 0.87 29.42 10.01
C ALA A 34 -0.21 28.48 10.59
N TYR A 35 -0.97 27.78 9.74
CA TYR A 35 -2.08 26.90 10.13
C TYR A 35 -2.14 25.70 9.17
N SER A 36 -1.35 24.68 9.49
CA SER A 36 -1.18 23.49 8.65
C SER A 36 -2.25 22.41 8.84
N SER A 37 -3.35 22.72 9.54
CA SER A 37 -4.39 21.75 9.88
C SER A 37 -5.77 22.31 9.61
N LEU A 38 -6.51 21.60 8.77
CA LEU A 38 -7.92 21.85 8.51
C LEU A 38 -8.77 21.18 9.58
N ASN A 39 -9.91 21.80 9.88
CA ASN A 39 -11.00 21.10 10.53
C ASN A 39 -11.44 19.89 9.68
N LEU A 40 -11.87 18.82 10.33
CA LEU A 40 -12.25 17.57 9.67
C LEU A 40 -13.29 17.76 8.57
N ALA A 41 -14.34 18.56 8.82
CA ALA A 41 -15.38 18.83 7.84
C ALA A 41 -14.85 19.57 6.61
N MET A 42 -13.90 20.49 6.79
CA MET A 42 -13.25 21.19 5.68
C MET A 42 -12.40 20.24 4.83
N ALA A 43 -11.63 19.35 5.46
CA ALA A 43 -10.85 18.33 4.74
C ALA A 43 -11.76 17.39 3.92
N VAL A 44 -12.87 16.95 4.51
CA VAL A 44 -13.89 16.14 3.82
C VAL A 44 -14.50 16.90 2.63
N GLN A 45 -14.84 18.18 2.83
CA GLN A 45 -15.43 19.02 1.78
C GLN A 45 -14.48 19.20 0.59
N VAL A 46 -13.20 19.47 0.83
CA VAL A 46 -12.19 19.62 -0.23
C VAL A 46 -12.00 18.31 -1.01
N LEU A 47 -11.83 17.18 -0.32
CA LEU A 47 -11.61 15.90 -1.03
C LEU A 47 -12.83 15.46 -1.83
N THR A 48 -14.05 15.67 -1.32
CA THR A 48 -15.27 15.33 -2.06
C THR A 48 -15.49 16.25 -3.25
N TYR A 49 -15.14 17.53 -3.13
CA TYR A 49 -15.14 18.47 -4.24
C TYR A 49 -14.17 18.06 -5.35
N GLU A 50 -12.92 17.73 -5.02
CA GLU A 50 -11.92 17.27 -6.01
C GLU A 50 -12.35 15.98 -6.71
N ILE A 51 -13.00 15.05 -6.00
CA ILE A 51 -13.57 13.83 -6.60
C ILE A 51 -14.68 14.18 -7.59
N LEU A 52 -15.54 15.15 -7.25
CA LEU A 52 -16.59 15.61 -8.16
C LEU A 52 -15.97 16.30 -9.38
N GLN A 53 -14.99 17.17 -9.19
CA GLN A 53 -14.28 17.83 -10.29
C GLN A 53 -13.59 16.83 -11.22
N ALA A 54 -12.90 15.83 -10.67
CA ALA A 54 -12.27 14.75 -11.45
C ALA A 54 -13.30 13.88 -12.19
N ARG A 55 -14.52 13.76 -11.67
CA ARG A 55 -15.64 13.09 -12.36
C ARG A 55 -16.23 13.94 -13.49
N LEU A 56 -16.24 15.27 -13.32
CA LEU A 56 -16.81 16.22 -14.28
C LEU A 56 -15.80 16.65 -15.37
N GLY A 57 -14.49 16.59 -15.09
CA GLY A 57 -13.40 16.90 -16.02
C GLY A 57 -13.11 15.81 -17.05
N GLU A 58 -12.41 16.17 -18.13
CA GLU A 58 -12.07 15.28 -19.25
C GLU A 58 -11.27 14.03 -18.84
N ASP A 59 -11.45 12.96 -19.63
CA ASP A 59 -10.80 11.65 -19.50
C ASP A 59 -9.28 11.77 -19.37
N ILE A 60 -8.77 11.75 -18.14
CA ILE A 60 -7.38 11.40 -17.88
C ILE A 60 -7.16 10.03 -18.53
N PRO A 61 -6.19 9.87 -19.45
CA PRO A 61 -5.93 8.59 -20.09
C PRO A 61 -5.71 7.55 -19.00
N LYS A 62 -6.72 6.69 -18.78
CA LYS A 62 -6.59 5.59 -17.83
C LYS A 62 -5.51 4.69 -18.41
N LEU A 63 -4.41 4.52 -17.66
CA LEU A 63 -3.49 3.41 -17.88
C LEU A 63 -4.35 2.14 -17.94
N LYS A 64 -4.55 1.62 -19.15
CA LYS A 64 -5.22 0.35 -19.36
C LYS A 64 -4.22 -0.72 -18.97
N TRP A 65 -4.34 -1.18 -17.74
CA TRP A 65 -3.74 -2.44 -17.35
C TRP A 65 -4.48 -3.56 -18.10
N ASP A 66 -3.76 -4.36 -18.87
CA ASP A 66 -4.32 -5.52 -19.57
C ASP A 66 -4.86 -6.59 -18.60
N ARG A 67 -4.48 -6.47 -17.32
CA ARG A 67 -4.90 -7.33 -16.22
C ARG A 67 -5.41 -6.53 -15.02
N PRO A 68 -6.31 -7.11 -14.21
CA PRO A 68 -6.80 -6.43 -13.03
C PRO A 68 -5.67 -6.23 -12.01
N LEU A 69 -5.57 -5.01 -11.46
CA LEU A 69 -4.74 -4.73 -10.29
C LEU A 69 -5.03 -5.74 -9.17
N ALA A 70 -3.99 -6.18 -8.47
CA ALA A 70 -4.09 -7.12 -7.38
C ALA A 70 -5.06 -6.65 -6.30
N SER A 71 -5.83 -7.59 -5.75
CA SER A 71 -6.65 -7.34 -4.56
C SER A 71 -5.78 -7.06 -3.33
N SER A 72 -6.32 -6.32 -2.36
CA SER A 72 -5.63 -6.09 -1.09
C SER A 72 -5.29 -7.39 -0.38
N GLU A 73 -6.17 -8.39 -0.46
CA GLU A 73 -5.94 -9.73 0.08
C GLU A 73 -4.77 -10.45 -0.63
N ALA A 74 -4.68 -10.37 -1.96
CA ALA A 74 -3.56 -10.93 -2.71
C ALA A 74 -2.22 -10.26 -2.33
N MET A 75 -2.23 -8.95 -2.13
CA MET A 75 -1.06 -8.19 -1.67
C MET A 75 -0.65 -8.58 -0.24
N GLU A 76 -1.59 -8.73 0.68
CA GLU A 76 -1.32 -9.18 2.05
C GLU A 76 -0.67 -10.57 2.06
N ARG A 77 -1.22 -11.53 1.32
CA ARG A 77 -0.66 -12.88 1.17
C ARG A 77 0.75 -12.86 0.56
N LEU A 78 1.02 -11.95 -0.39
CA LEU A 78 2.37 -11.76 -0.92
C LEU A 78 3.33 -11.26 0.15
N PHE A 79 2.92 -10.28 0.97
CA PHE A 79 3.77 -9.72 2.02
C PHE A 79 4.08 -10.74 3.12
N GLU A 80 3.10 -11.54 3.54
CA GLU A 80 3.31 -12.62 4.51
C GLU A 80 4.30 -13.67 3.97
N HIS A 81 4.13 -14.09 2.72
CA HIS A 81 5.04 -15.05 2.08
C HIS A 81 6.45 -14.47 1.95
N LEU A 82 6.56 -13.21 1.51
CA LEU A 82 7.84 -12.53 1.37
C LEU A 82 8.57 -12.41 2.71
N GLU A 83 7.88 -11.99 3.78
CA GLU A 83 8.45 -11.88 5.12
C GLU A 83 8.98 -13.24 5.61
N SER A 84 8.16 -14.29 5.49
CA SER A 84 8.55 -15.65 5.85
C SER A 84 9.80 -16.11 5.08
N THR A 85 9.86 -15.85 3.77
CA THR A 85 11.04 -16.17 2.94
C THR A 85 12.27 -15.38 3.38
N LEU A 86 12.13 -14.07 3.66
CA LEU A 86 13.25 -13.23 4.09
C LEU A 86 13.84 -13.67 5.44
N ILE A 87 13.00 -14.16 6.34
CA ILE A 87 13.43 -14.77 7.61
C ILE A 87 14.17 -16.09 7.33
N GLN A 88 13.61 -16.96 6.49
CA GLN A 88 14.21 -18.26 6.15
C GLN A 88 15.62 -18.09 5.56
N VAL A 89 15.82 -17.11 4.67
CA VAL A 89 17.14 -16.82 4.08
C VAL A 89 18.04 -15.95 4.97
N LYS A 90 17.64 -15.71 6.23
CA LYS A 90 18.38 -14.92 7.23
C LYS A 90 18.67 -13.48 6.81
N PHE A 91 17.86 -12.91 5.93
CA PHE A 91 17.95 -11.50 5.54
C PHE A 91 17.13 -10.60 6.48
N HIS A 92 16.03 -11.11 7.03
CA HIS A 92 15.20 -10.40 7.99
C HIS A 92 15.32 -11.02 9.39
N ASP A 93 15.84 -10.22 10.33
CA ASP A 93 15.90 -10.55 11.74
C ASP A 93 14.63 -10.06 12.44
N GLN A 94 13.87 -10.97 13.08
CA GLN A 94 12.64 -10.63 13.80
C GLN A 94 12.92 -9.87 15.11
N ASP A 95 14.09 -10.08 15.71
CA ASP A 95 14.49 -9.41 16.96
C ASP A 95 14.99 -7.99 16.68
N ASN A 96 15.38 -7.70 15.43
CA ASN A 96 15.73 -6.36 14.96
C ASN A 96 15.16 -6.05 13.56
N PRO A 97 13.82 -5.89 13.44
CA PRO A 97 13.15 -5.82 12.14
C PRO A 97 13.38 -4.51 11.39
N ARG A 98 13.91 -3.49 12.07
CA ARG A 98 14.07 -2.12 11.57
C ARG A 98 12.77 -1.61 10.93
N GLN A 99 12.81 -1.18 9.66
CA GLN A 99 11.64 -0.75 8.89
C GLN A 99 11.53 -1.50 7.55
N LEU A 100 12.09 -2.72 7.47
CA LEU A 100 12.22 -3.43 6.20
C LEU A 100 10.85 -3.67 5.55
N MET A 101 9.95 -4.35 6.25
CA MET A 101 8.62 -4.67 5.73
C MET A 101 7.78 -3.40 5.46
N THR A 102 7.90 -2.37 6.29
CA THR A 102 7.23 -1.07 6.03
C THR A 102 7.70 -0.44 4.71
N ARG A 103 9.01 -0.50 4.41
CA ARG A 103 9.57 0.04 3.17
C ARG A 103 9.17 -0.78 1.95
N ILE A 104 9.14 -2.10 2.08
CA ILE A 104 8.66 -3.03 1.05
C ILE A 104 7.19 -2.76 0.75
N LYS A 105 6.32 -2.71 1.78
CA LYS A 105 4.89 -2.42 1.59
C LYS A 105 4.67 -1.11 0.86
N ARG A 106 5.35 -0.02 1.28
CA ARG A 106 5.29 1.27 0.56
C ARG A 106 5.77 1.19 -0.89
N MET A 107 6.78 0.39 -1.18
CA MET A 107 7.27 0.20 -2.56
C MET A 107 6.17 -0.41 -3.44
N PHE A 108 5.54 -1.48 -2.98
CA PHE A 108 4.47 -2.14 -3.72
C PHE A 108 3.19 -1.31 -3.81
N SER A 109 2.87 -0.48 -2.81
CA SER A 109 1.76 0.47 -2.91
C SER A 109 1.94 1.49 -4.05
N ARG A 110 3.17 1.84 -4.40
CA ARG A 110 3.47 2.74 -5.53
C ARG A 110 3.48 2.01 -6.87
N ILE A 111 3.99 0.77 -6.91
CA ILE A 111 4.06 -0.03 -8.14
C ILE A 111 2.65 -0.43 -8.61
N GLN A 112 1.74 -0.71 -7.67
CA GLN A 112 0.39 -1.20 -7.96
C GLN A 112 0.39 -2.43 -8.88
N PRO A 113 0.97 -3.56 -8.44
CA PRO A 113 1.08 -4.72 -9.31
C PRO A 113 -0.29 -5.32 -9.65
N ASP A 114 -0.37 -5.98 -10.79
CA ASP A 114 -1.52 -6.78 -11.18
C ASP A 114 -1.51 -8.18 -10.54
N GLU A 115 -2.63 -8.91 -10.65
CA GLU A 115 -2.75 -10.27 -10.12
C GLU A 115 -1.72 -11.25 -10.72
N MET A 116 -1.30 -11.06 -11.96
CA MET A 116 -0.29 -11.91 -12.60
C MET A 116 1.09 -11.68 -12.00
N GLU A 117 1.48 -10.42 -11.85
CA GLU A 117 2.75 -10.02 -11.26
C GLU A 117 2.87 -10.52 -9.81
N VAL A 118 1.79 -10.39 -9.01
CA VAL A 118 1.74 -10.96 -7.66
C VAL A 118 1.94 -12.47 -7.68
N ASN A 119 1.29 -13.19 -8.60
CA ASN A 119 1.44 -14.64 -8.72
C ASN A 119 2.85 -15.06 -9.15
N ILE A 120 3.49 -14.31 -10.06
CA ILE A 120 4.88 -14.52 -10.47
C ILE A 120 5.81 -14.37 -9.26
N LEU A 121 5.65 -13.30 -8.48
CA LEU A 121 6.45 -13.05 -7.29
C LEU A 121 6.27 -14.17 -6.23
N ARG A 122 5.06 -14.63 -5.99
CA ARG A 122 4.81 -15.77 -5.08
C ARG A 122 5.41 -17.09 -5.61
N GLY A 123 5.40 -17.30 -6.92
CA GLY A 123 6.07 -18.42 -7.57
C GLY A 123 7.59 -18.38 -7.35
N PHE A 124 8.20 -17.20 -7.53
CA PHE A 124 9.62 -16.96 -7.25
C PHE A 124 9.98 -17.24 -5.78
N LEU A 125 9.21 -16.72 -4.83
CA LEU A 125 9.40 -16.98 -3.39
C LEU A 125 9.25 -18.47 -3.05
N SER A 126 8.31 -19.17 -3.69
CA SER A 126 8.15 -20.62 -3.54
C SER A 126 9.39 -21.39 -4.01
N ALA A 127 10.02 -20.94 -5.10
CA ALA A 127 11.25 -21.56 -5.61
C ALA A 127 12.43 -21.34 -4.64
N ILE A 128 12.57 -20.15 -4.06
CA ILE A 128 13.56 -19.87 -3.01
C ILE A 128 13.35 -20.79 -1.80
N ASN A 129 12.11 -20.87 -1.30
CA ASN A 129 11.82 -21.67 -0.10
C ASN A 129 12.09 -23.17 -0.33
N LYS A 130 11.94 -23.66 -1.56
CA LYS A 130 12.31 -25.03 -1.94
C LYS A 130 13.83 -25.26 -1.85
N LEU A 131 14.63 -24.33 -2.37
CA LEU A 131 16.10 -24.41 -2.30
C LEU A 131 16.59 -24.42 -0.84
N GLY A 132 15.99 -23.61 0.03
CA GLY A 132 16.33 -23.59 1.45
C GLY A 132 16.12 -24.94 2.15
N LYS A 133 15.06 -25.68 1.79
CA LYS A 133 14.76 -27.00 2.37
C LYS A 133 15.73 -28.09 1.91
N THR A 134 16.21 -28.01 0.68
CA THR A 134 17.14 -29.02 0.13
C THR A 134 18.53 -28.93 0.76
N ASN A 135 18.94 -27.75 1.24
CA ASN A 135 20.24 -27.55 1.90
C ASN A 135 20.26 -27.93 3.39
N GLU A 136 19.11 -28.23 3.98
CA GLU A 136 18.97 -28.70 5.37
C GLU A 136 18.75 -30.23 5.45
N SER A 137 18.68 -30.92 4.31
CA SER A 137 18.59 -32.39 4.18
C SER A 137 19.92 -32.99 3.77
#